data_AF-A0A3S1NSA1-F1
#
_entry.id   AF-A0A3S1NSA1-F1
#
_cell.length_a   1.000
_cell.length_b   1.000
_cell.length_c   1.000
_cell.angle_alpha   90.00
_cell.angle_beta   90.00
_cell.angle_gamma   90.00
#
_symmetry.space_group_name_H-M   'P 1'
#
loop_
_entity.id
_entity.type
_entity.pdbx_description
1 polymer ?
#
loop_
_entity_poly.entity_id
_entity_poly.type
_entity_poly.pdbx_seq_one_letter_code
_entity_poly.pdbx_strand_id
1 'polypeptide(L)'
;MDKLSVLSVGIALGMTSALMSMLCALAVAIWPGATLDFFGAIMHGLDLSAVRSTAPISPVRVLYGVLGLGIAGLLAGAVYASIYNVVATGRR
;
A
#
# COMPACT_ATOMS: atom_id res chain seq x y z
N MET A 1 -4.32 -17.57 -22.29
CA MET A 1 -4.21 -16.40 -21.40
C MET A 1 -3.63 -15.25 -22.19
N ASP A 2 -4.28 -14.09 -22.11
CA ASP A 2 -3.82 -12.88 -22.79
C ASP A 2 -2.77 -12.17 -21.95
N LYS A 3 -1.86 -11.43 -22.60
CA LYS A 3 -0.82 -10.69 -21.90
C LYS A 3 -1.43 -9.51 -21.15
N LEU A 4 -1.01 -9.32 -19.91
CA LEU A 4 -1.31 -8.12 -19.14
C LEU A 4 -0.46 -6.95 -19.63
N SER A 5 -1.07 -5.77 -19.75
CA SER A 5 -0.34 -4.51 -19.92
C SER A 5 0.39 -4.17 -18.62
N VAL A 6 1.73 -4.25 -18.64
CA VAL A 6 2.59 -3.99 -17.47
C VAL A 6 2.36 -2.58 -16.92
N LEU A 7 2.25 -1.59 -17.81
CA LEU A 7 2.03 -0.20 -17.44
C LEU A 7 0.65 -0.01 -16.79
N SER A 8 -0.40 -0.58 -17.38
CA SER A 8 -1.77 -0.41 -16.85
C SER A 8 -1.91 -1.06 -15.48
N VAL A 9 -1.36 -2.26 -15.28
CA VAL A 9 -1.38 -2.94 -13.98
C VAL A 9 -0.56 -2.19 -12.94
N GLY A 10 0.64 -1.72 -13.31
CA GLY A 10 1.48 -0.90 -12.45
C GLY A 10 0.77 0.38 -12.00
N ILE A 11 0.24 1.17 -12.94
CA ILE A 11 -0.48 2.41 -12.61
C ILE A 11 -1.70 2.12 -11.72
N ALA A 12 -2.49 1.11 -12.07
CA ALA A 12 -3.67 0.76 -11.28
C ALA A 12 -3.29 0.40 -9.84
N LEU A 13 -2.32 -0.50 -9.65
CA LEU A 13 -1.90 -0.91 -8.31
C LEU A 13 -1.26 0.24 -7.55
N GLY A 14 -0.42 1.06 -8.20
CA GLY A 14 0.17 2.23 -7.59
C GLY A 14 -0.87 3.25 -7.11
N MET A 15 -1.88 3.55 -7.93
CA MET A 15 -2.97 4.46 -7.55
C MET A 15 -3.81 3.89 -6.41
N THR A 16 -4.15 2.59 -6.45
CA THR A 16 -4.87 1.92 -5.36
C THR A 16 -4.08 1.98 -4.05
N SER A 17 -2.77 1.71 -4.10
CA SER A 17 -1.87 1.79 -2.96
C SER A 17 -1.75 3.21 -2.39
N ALA A 18 -1.65 4.23 -3.26
CA ALA A 18 -1.63 5.63 -2.85
C ALA A 18 -2.93 6.05 -2.16
N LEU A 19 -4.09 5.69 -2.73
CA LEU A 19 -5.40 5.93 -2.13
C LEU A 19 -5.56 5.23 -0.78
N MET A 20 -5.12 3.97 -0.70
CA MET A 20 -5.11 3.23 0.57
C MET A 20 -4.29 3.97 1.62
N SER A 21 -3.11 4.48 1.27
CA SER A 21 -2.28 5.27 2.21
C SER A 21 -3.00 6.53 2.71
N MET A 22 -3.77 7.22 1.87
CA MET A 22 -4.55 8.39 2.29
C MET A 22 -5.65 7.99 3.28
N LEU A 23 -6.37 6.90 3.00
CA LEU A 23 -7.40 6.36 3.89
C LEU A 23 -6.82 5.94 5.23
N CYS A 24 -5.64 5.32 5.25
CA CYS A 24 -4.93 4.99 6.48
C CYS A 24 -4.58 6.25 7.29
N ALA A 25 -4.06 7.29 6.65
CA ALA A 25 -3.76 8.55 7.33
C ALA A 25 -5.02 9.20 7.92
N LEU A 26 -6.13 9.18 7.19
CA LEU A 26 -7.42 9.67 7.67
C LEU A 26 -7.93 8.86 8.87
N ALA A 27 -7.82 7.53 8.83
CA ALA A 27 -8.21 6.67 9.93
C ALA A 27 -7.40 6.96 11.21
N VAL A 28 -6.08 7.15 11.10
CA VAL A 28 -5.24 7.56 12.24
C VAL A 28 -5.63 8.95 12.77
N ALA A 29 -6.04 9.87 11.89
CA ALA A 29 -6.45 11.22 12.29
C ALA A 29 -7.76 11.23 13.10
N ILE A 30 -8.71 10.37 12.75
CA ILE A 30 -10.05 10.32 13.38
C ILE A 30 -10.05 9.35 14.59
N TRP A 31 -9.46 8.16 14.42
CA TRP A 31 -9.47 7.07 15.40
C TRP A 31 -8.09 6.42 15.55
N PRO A 32 -7.12 7.11 16.17
CA PRO A 32 -5.75 6.62 16.26
C PRO A 32 -5.64 5.31 17.06
N GLY A 33 -6.40 5.15 18.15
CA GLY A 33 -6.39 3.92 18.96
C GLY A 33 -6.90 2.71 18.16
N ALA A 34 -8.14 2.79 17.66
CA ALA A 34 -8.74 1.71 16.89
C ALA A 34 -7.93 1.36 15.62
N THR A 35 -7.31 2.36 14.98
CA THR A 35 -6.45 2.12 13.82
C THR A 35 -5.19 1.33 14.20
N LEU A 36 -4.55 1.65 15.32
CA LEU A 36 -3.39 0.92 15.81
C LEU A 36 -3.76 -0.51 16.24
N ASP A 37 -4.90 -0.70 16.88
CA ASP A 37 -5.39 -2.03 17.27
C ASP A 37 -5.69 -2.90 16.04
N PHE A 38 -6.30 -2.32 15.00
CA PHE A 38 -6.57 -2.99 13.73
C PHE A 38 -5.28 -3.46 13.05
N PHE A 39 -4.30 -2.58 12.91
CA PHE A 39 -3.00 -2.95 12.33
C PHE A 39 -2.22 -3.91 13.24
N GLY A 40 -2.36 -3.81 14.56
CA GLY A 40 -1.82 -4.76 15.52
C GLY A 40 -2.36 -6.17 15.27
N ALA A 41 -3.68 -6.30 15.07
CA ALA A 41 -4.31 -7.57 14.72
C ALA A 41 -3.81 -8.15 13.39
N ILE A 42 -3.64 -7.30 12.36
CA ILE A 42 -3.03 -7.70 11.09
C ILE A 42 -1.60 -8.21 11.30
N MET A 43 -0.84 -7.52 12.15
CA MET A 43 0.56 -7.84 12.48
C MET A 43 0.66 -8.91 13.58
N HIS A 44 -0.25 -9.89 13.57
CA HIS A 44 -0.27 -11.04 14.47
C HIS A 44 -0.40 -10.70 15.96
N GLY A 45 -1.10 -9.62 16.30
CA GLY A 45 -1.38 -9.22 17.68
C GLY A 45 -0.31 -8.35 18.33
N LEU A 46 0.57 -7.72 17.54
CA LEU A 46 1.56 -6.78 18.05
C LEU A 46 0.90 -5.52 18.60
N ASP A 47 1.33 -5.07 19.79
CA ASP A 47 0.90 -3.80 20.37
C ASP A 47 1.65 -2.64 19.72
N LEU A 48 0.98 -1.98 18.77
CA LEU A 48 1.52 -0.82 18.06
C LEU A 48 1.40 0.49 18.86
N SER A 49 0.72 0.48 20.00
CA SER A 49 0.61 1.68 20.85
C SER A 49 1.97 2.11 21.41
N ALA A 50 2.88 1.16 21.61
CA ALA A 50 4.24 1.41 22.11
C ALA A 50 5.10 2.29 21.19
N VAL A 51 4.81 2.31 19.89
CA VAL A 51 5.54 3.10 18.88
C VAL A 51 4.76 4.31 18.37
N ARG A 52 3.61 4.60 18.99
CA ARG A 52 2.78 5.75 18.61
C ARG A 52 3.50 7.06 18.90
N SER A 53 3.68 7.90 17.89
CA SER A 53 4.16 9.27 18.08
C SER A 53 3.09 10.14 18.74
N THR A 54 3.51 10.97 19.69
CA THR A 54 2.67 12.04 20.27
C THR A 54 2.64 13.30 19.40
N ALA A 55 3.49 13.37 18.37
CA ALA A 55 3.51 14.49 17.45
C ALA A 55 2.22 14.51 16.59
N PRO A 56 1.68 15.71 16.27
CA PRO A 56 0.57 15.84 15.35
C PRO A 56 0.91 15.27 13.96
N ILE A 57 -0.11 14.80 13.24
CA ILE A 57 0.05 14.34 11.87
C ILE A 57 0.54 15.50 11.00
N SER A 58 1.71 15.33 10.38
CA SER A 58 2.28 16.30 9.45
C SER A 58 1.80 16.00 8.03
N PRO A 59 1.20 16.98 7.31
CA PRO A 59 0.80 16.81 5.91
C PRO A 59 1.95 16.36 5.00
N VAL A 60 3.17 16.81 5.28
CA VAL A 60 4.38 16.42 4.54
C VAL A 60 4.69 14.94 4.72
N ARG A 61 4.56 14.41 5.95
CA ARG A 61 4.78 12.98 6.23
C ARG A 61 3.69 12.12 5.60
N VAL A 62 2.44 12.59 5.59
CA VAL A 62 1.34 11.91 4.90
C VAL A 62 1.61 11.83 3.40
N LEU A 63 1.98 12.95 2.77
CA LEU A 63 2.32 12.97 1.35
C LEU A 63 3.49 12.03 1.03
N TYR A 64 4.51 12.01 1.87
CA TYR A 64 5.64 11.09 1.73
C TYR A 64 5.17 9.62 1.76
N GLY A 65 4.28 9.26 2.70
CA GLY A 65 3.68 7.92 2.77
C GLY A 65 2.86 7.56 1.54
N VAL A 66 2.02 8.49 1.06
CA VAL A 66 1.17 8.30 -0.12
C VAL A 66 1.99 8.07 -1.38
N LEU A 67 3.01 8.90 -1.61
CA LEU A 67 3.91 8.74 -2.75
C LEU A 67 4.77 7.46 -2.61
N GLY A 68 5.30 7.19 -1.41
CA GLY A 68 6.10 6.00 -1.15
C GLY A 68 5.33 4.71 -1.40
N LEU A 69 4.13 4.58 -0.83
CA LEU A 69 3.29 3.39 -1.01
C LEU A 69 2.76 3.31 -2.44
N GLY A 70 2.44 4.43 -3.08
CA GLY A 70 2.04 4.47 -4.49
C GLY A 70 3.14 4.00 -5.44
N ILE A 71 4.38 4.46 -5.26
CA ILE A 71 5.53 4.00 -6.04
C ILE A 71 5.79 2.52 -5.80
N ALA A 72 5.76 2.07 -4.54
CA ALA A 72 5.92 0.66 -4.20
C ALA A 72 4.84 -0.21 -4.87
N GLY A 73 3.58 0.22 -4.83
CA GLY A 73 2.48 -0.44 -5.52
C GLY A 73 2.66 -0.49 -7.04
N LEU A 74 3.15 0.59 -7.64
CA LEU A 74 3.43 0.64 -9.08
C LEU A 74 4.49 -0.38 -9.47
N LEU A 75 5.61 -0.42 -8.74
CA LEU A 75 6.70 -1.36 -8.99
C LEU A 75 6.22 -2.80 -8.76
N ALA A 76 5.49 -3.06 -7.68
CA ALA A 76 4.92 -4.38 -7.42
C ALA A 76 3.98 -4.83 -8.54
N GLY A 77 3.15 -3.93 -9.06
CA GLY A 77 2.20 -4.22 -10.14
C GLY A 77 2.91 -4.50 -11.46
N ALA A 78 3.96 -3.72 -11.77
CA ALA A 78 4.79 -3.96 -12.94
C ALA A 78 5.52 -5.31 -12.87
N VAL A 79 6.08 -5.65 -11.71
CA VAL A 79 6.72 -6.96 -11.48
C VAL A 79 5.69 -8.08 -11.60
N TYR A 80 4.52 -7.95 -10.98
CA TYR A 80 3.44 -8.94 -11.05
C TYR A 80 3.03 -9.21 -12.50
N ALA A 81 2.72 -8.16 -13.27
CA ALA A 81 2.32 -8.31 -14.66
C ALA A 81 3.42 -8.95 -15.53
N SER A 82 4.68 -8.62 -15.27
CA SER A 82 5.83 -9.19 -15.98
C SER A 82 5.96 -10.69 -15.71
N ILE A 83 5.90 -11.09 -14.43
CA ILE A 83 5.94 -12.51 -14.04
C ILE A 83 4.75 -13.27 -14.62
N TYR A 84 3.54 -12.70 -14.51
CA TYR A 84 2.33 -13.28 -15.09
C TYR A 84 2.52 -13.56 -16.58
N ASN A 85 3.02 -12.58 -17.34
CA ASN A 85 3.23 -12.73 -18.78
C ASN A 85 4.25 -13.82 -19.12
N VAL A 86 5.32 -13.97 -18.34
CA VAL A 86 6.31 -15.04 -18.52
C VAL A 86 5.69 -16.41 -18.26
N VAL A 87 5.05 -16.58 -17.10
CA VAL A 87 4.41 -17.86 -16.71
C VAL A 87 3.28 -18.23 -17.66
N ALA A 88 2.50 -17.24 -18.12
CA ALA A 88 1.42 -17.42 -19.07
C ALA A 88 1.88 -17.85 -20.45
N THR A 89 3.07 -17.40 -20.86
CA THR A 89 3.66 -17.74 -22.16
C THR A 89 4.30 -19.13 -22.12
N GLY A 90 4.92 -19.53 -21.01
CA GLY A 90 5.55 -20.86 -20.85
C GLY A 90 4.59 -22.05 -20.74
N ARG A 91 3.27 -21.82 -20.71
CA ARG A 91 2.22 -22.85 -20.74
C ARG A 91 1.63 -23.09 -22.15
N ARG A 92 2.20 -22.47 -23.18
CA ARG A 92 1.82 -22.69 -24.59
C ARG A 92 2.74 -23.69 -25.26
#